data_AF-A0A2V6J280-F1
#
_entry.id   AF-A0A2V6J280-F1
#
_cell.length_a   1.000
_cell.length_b   1.000
_cell.length_c   1.000
_cell.angle_alpha   90.00
_cell.angle_beta   90.00
_cell.angle_gamma   90.00
#
_symmetry.space_group_name_H-M   'P 1'
#
loop_
_entity.id
_entity.type
_entity.pdbx_description
1 polymer ?
#
loop_
_entity_poly.entity_id
_entity_poly.type
_entity_poly.pdbx_seq_one_letter_code
_entity_poly.pdbx_strand_id
1 'polypeptide(L)'
;MFGHASAGEHLRSVREVLSEKMILSHKYKFIFIKTAKTAGTSIEVFLSKQCGPQDIVTPIAPLIEGHQPRNYEGFINPIPEIVERPGKLFSVLRRTITSRDKFYNHMPAREVRSRVPADVWNSYFKFCVERNPWDKVLSHYHMHAAREGGSLSLDEYLGRGRFPINYFRYTDRWGRKI
;
A
#
# COMPACT_ATOMS: atom_id res chain seq x y z
N MET A 1 35.44 -28.25 14.04
CA MET A 1 35.17 -27.93 12.62
C MET A 1 34.12 -26.84 12.58
N PHE A 2 34.56 -25.60 12.42
CA PHE A 2 33.70 -24.43 12.33
C PHE A 2 33.28 -24.23 10.87
N GLY A 3 32.03 -24.55 10.56
CA GLY A 3 31.42 -24.19 9.27
C GLY A 3 30.93 -22.75 9.34
N HIS A 4 31.59 -21.86 8.60
CA HIS A 4 31.14 -20.49 8.36
C HIS A 4 29.80 -20.49 7.62
N ALA A 5 28.72 -20.10 8.30
CA ALA A 5 27.50 -19.68 7.63
C ALA A 5 27.74 -18.30 7.01
N SER A 6 27.55 -18.24 5.69
CA SER A 6 27.80 -17.07 4.83
C SER A 6 26.93 -15.88 5.24
N ALA A 7 27.55 -14.70 5.31
CA ALA A 7 26.94 -13.38 5.57
C ALA A 7 25.93 -12.91 4.49
N GLY A 8 25.45 -13.80 3.60
CA GLY A 8 24.56 -13.51 2.49
C GLY A 8 23.06 -13.73 2.76
N GLU A 9 22.67 -14.40 3.86
CA GLU A 9 21.25 -14.71 4.14
C GLU A 9 20.54 -13.61 4.96
N HIS A 10 21.28 -12.69 5.56
CA HIS A 10 20.72 -11.66 6.45
C HIS A 10 20.20 -10.41 5.72
N LEU A 11 20.37 -10.31 4.40
CA LEU A 11 20.04 -9.11 3.61
C LEU A 11 18.71 -9.19 2.83
N ARG A 12 17.91 -10.26 3.02
CA ARG A 12 16.58 -10.37 2.39
C ARG A 12 15.39 -10.00 3.29
N SER A 13 15.60 -9.64 4.56
CA SER A 13 14.49 -9.49 5.51
C SER A 13 13.89 -8.08 5.64
N VAL A 14 14.50 -7.03 5.08
CA VAL A 14 14.08 -5.64 5.41
C VAL A 14 12.96 -5.08 4.50
N ARG A 15 12.49 -5.83 3.48
CA ARG A 15 11.44 -5.37 2.56
C ARG A 15 10.11 -6.11 2.65
N GLU A 16 9.98 -7.08 3.54
CA GLU A 16 8.81 -7.97 3.53
C GLU A 16 7.84 -7.70 4.69
N VAL A 17 6.56 -7.60 4.30
CA VAL A 17 5.35 -7.69 5.13
C VAL A 17 4.97 -6.42 5.91
N LEU A 18 4.73 -5.32 5.21
CA LEU A 18 3.47 -4.59 5.39
C LEU A 18 2.81 -4.44 4.02
N SER A 19 2.20 -5.54 3.58
CA SER A 19 1.37 -5.61 2.38
C SER A 19 0.00 -5.02 2.72
N GLU A 20 -0.11 -3.70 2.61
CA GLU A 20 -1.33 -2.95 2.87
C GLU A 20 -1.75 -2.16 1.61
N LYS A 21 -3.06 -2.02 1.38
CA LYS A 21 -3.70 -2.34 0.09
C LYS A 21 -4.83 -1.38 -0.32
N MET A 22 -5.47 -1.60 -1.47
CA MET A 22 -6.60 -0.80 -1.96
C MET A 22 -7.79 -1.69 -2.39
N ILE A 23 -9.02 -1.21 -2.17
CA ILE A 23 -10.25 -1.77 -2.75
C ILE A 23 -10.87 -0.72 -3.68
N LEU A 24 -11.28 -1.14 -4.86
CA LEU A 24 -12.18 -0.38 -5.73
C LEU A 24 -13.40 -1.25 -6.04
N SER A 25 -14.57 -0.81 -5.58
CA SER A 25 -15.83 -1.49 -5.86
C SER A 25 -16.56 -0.78 -6.99
N HIS A 26 -16.68 -1.47 -8.13
CA HIS A 26 -17.57 -1.07 -9.22
C HIS A 26 -19.03 -1.29 -8.84
N LYS A 27 -19.33 -2.36 -8.09
CA LYS A 27 -20.68 -2.70 -7.62
C LYS A 27 -21.30 -1.55 -6.80
N TYR A 28 -20.55 -0.99 -5.86
CA TYR A 28 -21.03 0.06 -4.95
C TYR A 28 -20.42 1.44 -5.22
N LYS A 29 -19.66 1.58 -6.32
CA LYS A 29 -19.03 2.82 -6.78
C LYS A 29 -18.21 3.52 -5.68
N PHE A 30 -17.28 2.79 -5.05
CA PHE A 30 -16.36 3.38 -4.08
C PHE A 30 -14.89 3.01 -4.32
N ILE A 31 -14.00 3.83 -3.78
CA ILE A 31 -12.55 3.60 -3.73
C ILE A 31 -12.09 3.79 -2.28
N PHE A 32 -11.58 2.71 -1.68
CA PHE A 32 -10.96 2.74 -0.35
C PHE A 32 -9.44 2.91 -0.49
N ILE A 33 -8.95 4.10 -0.14
CA ILE A 33 -7.51 4.43 -0.11
C ILE A 33 -6.99 4.12 1.30
N LYS A 34 -6.25 3.03 1.45
CA LYS A 34 -5.75 2.62 2.76
C LYS A 34 -4.53 3.41 3.20
N THR A 35 -4.54 3.69 4.48
CA THR A 35 -3.49 4.37 5.23
C THR A 35 -2.88 3.38 6.23
N ALA A 36 -1.65 3.65 6.66
CA ALA A 36 -0.95 2.77 7.60
C ALA A 36 -1.47 2.99 9.03
N LYS A 37 -1.63 1.89 9.77
CA LYS A 37 -1.91 1.89 11.23
C LYS A 37 -3.25 2.49 11.65
N THR A 38 -4.26 2.33 10.79
CA THR A 38 -5.62 2.89 10.93
C THR A 38 -6.72 1.84 10.89
N ALA A 39 -6.41 0.60 11.33
CA ALA A 39 -7.31 -0.56 11.24
C ALA A 39 -7.80 -0.90 9.81
N GLY A 40 -7.07 -0.44 8.79
CA GLY A 40 -7.45 -0.66 7.40
C GLY A 40 -7.52 -2.13 6.99
N THR A 41 -6.82 -3.04 7.67
CA THR A 41 -6.92 -4.50 7.38
C THR A 41 -8.27 -5.07 7.79
N SER A 42 -8.80 -4.66 8.94
CA SER A 42 -10.14 -5.08 9.39
C SER A 42 -11.23 -4.56 8.46
N ILE A 43 -11.14 -3.27 8.07
CA ILE A 43 -12.06 -2.65 7.09
C ILE A 43 -12.05 -3.43 5.79
N GLU A 44 -10.87 -3.81 5.33
CA GLU A 44 -10.72 -4.46 4.06
C GLU A 44 -11.27 -5.88 4.04
N VAL A 45 -10.99 -6.69 5.07
CA VAL A 45 -11.57 -8.03 5.22
C VAL A 45 -13.10 -7.97 5.30
N PHE A 46 -13.65 -6.91 5.89
CA PHE A 46 -15.08 -6.67 5.93
C PHE A 46 -15.64 -6.30 4.54
N LEU A 47 -15.04 -5.32 3.88
CA LEU A 47 -15.49 -4.81 2.58
C LEU A 47 -15.28 -5.82 1.44
N SER A 48 -14.20 -6.60 1.46
CA SER A 48 -13.87 -7.58 0.42
C SER A 48 -14.97 -8.63 0.25
N LYS A 49 -15.65 -8.99 1.35
CA LYS A 49 -16.77 -9.94 1.34
C LYS A 49 -18.02 -9.40 0.63
N GLN A 50 -18.15 -8.08 0.57
CA GLN A 50 -19.29 -7.41 -0.07
C GLN A 50 -19.02 -7.10 -1.54
N CYS A 51 -17.75 -7.08 -1.95
CA CYS A 51 -17.31 -6.74 -3.30
C CYS A 51 -17.83 -7.75 -4.36
N GLY A 52 -18.18 -7.23 -5.53
CA GLY A 52 -18.61 -8.02 -6.68
C GLY A 52 -17.45 -8.69 -7.44
N PRO A 53 -17.76 -9.57 -8.40
CA PRO A 53 -16.75 -10.32 -9.16
C PRO A 53 -15.88 -9.44 -10.06
N GLN A 54 -16.33 -8.23 -10.42
CA GLN A 54 -15.58 -7.26 -11.24
C GLN A 54 -14.79 -6.25 -10.40
N ASP A 55 -15.02 -6.21 -9.08
CA ASP A 55 -14.36 -5.25 -8.19
C ASP A 55 -12.87 -5.58 -8.05
N ILE A 56 -12.06 -4.57 -7.77
CA ILE A 56 -10.61 -4.73 -7.59
C ILE A 56 -10.33 -4.90 -6.11
N VAL A 57 -9.73 -6.03 -5.76
CA VAL A 57 -9.35 -6.38 -4.39
C VAL A 57 -7.90 -6.84 -4.41
N THR A 58 -7.00 -6.07 -3.81
CA THR A 58 -5.55 -6.37 -3.80
C THR A 58 -5.17 -7.43 -2.74
N PRO A 59 -4.09 -8.21 -2.93
CA PRO A 59 -3.69 -9.35 -2.06
C PRO A 59 -3.12 -8.95 -0.69
N ILE A 60 -3.45 -9.69 0.41
CA ILE A 60 -2.88 -9.43 1.77
C ILE A 60 -1.70 -10.35 1.99
N ALA A 61 -0.65 -9.80 2.60
CA ALA A 61 0.35 -10.62 3.28
C ALA A 61 0.36 -10.28 4.78
N PRO A 62 0.27 -11.29 5.66
CA PRO A 62 -0.05 -12.70 5.37
C PRO A 62 -1.49 -12.87 4.88
N LEU A 63 -1.80 -14.01 4.24
CA LEU A 63 -3.16 -14.33 3.82
C LEU A 63 -4.08 -14.33 5.05
N ILE A 64 -5.25 -13.70 4.92
CA ILE A 64 -6.25 -13.61 5.99
C ILE A 64 -7.51 -14.31 5.50
N GLU A 65 -8.08 -15.15 6.36
CA GLU A 65 -9.33 -15.85 6.08
C GLU A 65 -10.46 -14.86 5.72
N GLY A 66 -11.20 -15.19 4.66
CA GLY A 66 -12.29 -14.35 4.15
C GLY A 66 -11.84 -13.18 3.27
N HIS A 67 -10.53 -12.96 3.06
CA HIS A 67 -10.02 -12.05 2.04
C HIS A 67 -9.60 -12.83 0.80
N GLN A 68 -10.19 -12.48 -0.35
CA GLN A 68 -9.95 -13.14 -1.62
C GLN A 68 -9.60 -12.09 -2.68
N PRO A 69 -8.31 -11.96 -3.08
CA PRO A 69 -7.88 -10.96 -4.05
C PRO A 69 -8.37 -11.28 -5.46
N ARG A 70 -8.62 -10.25 -6.26
CA ARG A 70 -9.12 -10.36 -7.65
C ARG A 70 -8.94 -9.06 -8.42
N ASN A 71 -8.87 -9.16 -9.75
CA ASN A 71 -8.85 -8.05 -10.73
C ASN A 71 -7.81 -6.94 -10.47
N TYR A 72 -6.76 -7.20 -9.67
CA TYR A 72 -5.70 -6.21 -9.39
C TYR A 72 -4.59 -6.23 -10.45
N GLU A 73 -4.48 -7.31 -11.22
CA GLU A 73 -3.54 -7.44 -12.33
C GLU A 73 -4.06 -6.73 -13.59
N GLY A 74 -3.15 -6.29 -14.46
CA GLY A 74 -3.45 -5.69 -15.75
C GLY A 74 -2.31 -4.83 -16.30
N PHE A 75 -2.51 -4.32 -17.51
CA PHE A 75 -1.53 -3.44 -18.15
C PHE A 75 -1.58 -2.02 -17.56
N ILE A 76 -0.40 -1.44 -17.32
CA ILE A 76 -0.23 -0.07 -16.83
C ILE A 76 0.02 0.85 -18.03
N ASN A 77 -0.75 1.93 -18.18
CA ASN A 77 -0.42 2.98 -19.15
C ASN A 77 0.79 3.78 -18.64
N PRO A 78 1.95 3.79 -19.32
CA PRO A 78 3.15 4.46 -18.83
C PRO A 78 3.11 5.99 -19.01
N ILE A 79 2.22 6.52 -19.87
CA ILE A 79 2.23 7.93 -20.28
C ILE A 79 2.12 8.90 -19.09
N PRO A 80 1.17 8.74 -18.14
CA PRO A 80 1.04 9.68 -17.01
C PRO A 80 2.31 9.75 -16.15
N GLU A 81 3.01 8.63 -15.95
CA GLU A 81 4.22 8.60 -15.15
C GLU A 81 5.42 9.22 -15.86
N ILE A 82 5.53 9.05 -17.18
CA ILE A 82 6.57 9.68 -18.00
C ILE A 82 6.44 11.21 -17.93
N VAL A 83 5.20 11.73 -17.99
CA VAL A 83 4.92 13.16 -17.88
C VAL A 83 5.28 13.71 -16.49
N GLU A 84 4.99 12.96 -15.42
CA GLU A 84 5.35 13.37 -14.06
C GLU A 84 6.87 13.27 -13.76
N ARG A 85 7.62 12.47 -14.51
CA ARG A 85 9.06 12.19 -14.26
C ARG A 85 9.88 12.20 -15.55
N PRO A 86 10.05 13.36 -16.21
CA PRO A 86 10.87 13.47 -17.41
C PRO A 86 12.34 13.13 -17.06
N GLY A 87 12.85 12.01 -17.55
CA GLY A 87 14.19 11.50 -17.24
C GLY A 87 14.23 10.06 -16.70
N LYS A 88 13.08 9.47 -16.36
CA LYS A 88 12.98 8.07 -15.89
C LYS A 88 12.36 7.10 -16.90
N LEU A 89 12.29 7.48 -18.18
CA LEU A 89 11.60 6.75 -19.25
C LEU A 89 11.94 5.26 -19.30
N PHE A 90 13.21 4.88 -19.34
CA PHE A 90 13.64 3.48 -19.35
C PHE A 90 13.17 2.69 -18.13
N SER A 91 13.21 3.31 -16.94
CA SER A 91 12.75 2.67 -15.70
C SER A 91 11.23 2.51 -15.65
N VAL A 92 10.48 3.49 -16.18
CA VAL A 92 9.01 3.44 -16.28
C VAL A 92 8.59 2.38 -17.28
N LEU A 93 9.18 2.37 -18.47
CA LEU A 93 8.87 1.40 -19.52
C LEU A 93 9.23 -0.03 -19.08
N ARG A 94 10.40 -0.22 -18.45
CA ARG A 94 10.79 -1.51 -17.86
C ARG A 94 9.77 -1.96 -16.83
N ARG A 95 9.35 -1.08 -15.91
CA ARG A 95 8.35 -1.41 -14.90
C ARG A 95 7.00 -1.77 -15.52
N THR A 96 6.53 -1.03 -16.52
CA THR A 96 5.29 -1.31 -17.23
C THR A 96 5.31 -2.67 -17.92
N ILE A 97 6.46 -3.07 -18.47
CA ILE A 97 6.63 -4.36 -19.14
C ILE A 97 6.77 -5.50 -18.10
N THR A 98 7.44 -5.26 -16.97
CA THR A 98 7.71 -6.31 -15.96
C THR A 98 6.63 -6.43 -14.89
N SER A 99 5.81 -5.41 -14.66
CA SER A 99 4.80 -5.38 -13.61
C SER A 99 3.44 -5.79 -14.16
N ARG A 100 2.97 -6.98 -13.78
CA ARG A 100 1.60 -7.42 -14.07
C ARG A 100 0.57 -6.80 -13.12
N ASP A 101 1.01 -6.24 -12.00
CA ASP A 101 0.12 -5.62 -11.00
C ASP A 101 -0.26 -4.20 -11.42
N LYS A 102 -1.42 -4.06 -12.08
CA LYS A 102 -2.01 -2.75 -12.41
C LYS A 102 -2.36 -1.99 -11.14
N PHE A 103 -2.86 -2.67 -10.12
CA PHE A 103 -3.12 -2.12 -8.80
C PHE A 103 -2.21 -2.82 -7.80
N TYR A 104 -1.48 -2.03 -7.02
CA TYR A 104 -0.49 -2.53 -6.06
C TYR A 104 -0.69 -1.87 -4.70
N ASN A 105 0.03 -2.41 -3.73
CA ASN A 105 -0.04 -2.02 -2.33
C ASN A 105 0.32 -0.54 -2.10
N HIS A 106 -0.42 0.13 -1.21
CA HIS A 106 -0.22 1.54 -0.83
C HIS A 106 -0.28 2.55 -1.98
N MET A 107 -0.92 2.20 -3.10
CA MET A 107 -1.08 3.11 -4.23
C MET A 107 -1.70 4.43 -3.76
N PRO A 108 -0.96 5.56 -3.88
CA PRO A 108 -1.51 6.87 -3.55
C PRO A 108 -2.73 7.17 -4.44
N ALA A 109 -3.67 7.95 -3.93
CA ALA A 109 -4.84 8.44 -4.66
C ALA A 109 -4.46 8.99 -6.06
N ARG A 110 -3.32 9.69 -6.16
CA ARG A 110 -2.76 10.18 -7.44
C ARG A 110 -2.55 9.06 -8.47
N GLU A 111 -1.97 7.95 -8.02
CA GLU A 111 -1.69 6.80 -8.88
C GLU A 111 -2.94 5.99 -9.17
N VAL A 112 -3.88 5.90 -8.23
CA VAL A 112 -5.18 5.28 -8.52
C VAL A 112 -5.87 6.05 -9.63
N ARG A 113 -5.93 7.39 -9.50
CA ARG A 113 -6.52 8.29 -10.49
C ARG A 113 -5.93 8.13 -11.88
N SER A 114 -4.63 7.88 -12.00
CA SER A 114 -3.98 7.71 -13.30
C SER A 114 -4.21 6.34 -13.94
N ARG A 115 -4.74 5.35 -13.18
CA ARG A 115 -4.92 3.96 -13.63
C ARG A 115 -6.37 3.56 -13.85
N VAL A 116 -7.31 4.35 -13.37
CA VAL A 116 -8.76 4.15 -13.58
C VAL A 116 -9.29 5.12 -14.64
N PRO A 117 -10.37 4.78 -15.35
CA PRO A 117 -11.08 5.72 -16.21
C PRO A 117 -11.51 7.00 -15.47
N ALA A 118 -11.57 8.13 -16.18
CA ALA A 118 -11.89 9.42 -15.58
C ALA A 118 -13.31 9.45 -15.00
N ASP A 119 -14.28 8.80 -15.65
CA ASP A 119 -15.65 8.65 -15.17
C ASP A 119 -15.71 7.86 -13.86
N VAL A 120 -14.93 6.78 -13.72
CA VAL A 120 -14.81 6.01 -12.47
C VAL A 120 -14.25 6.91 -11.36
N TRP A 121 -13.13 7.60 -11.60
CA TRP A 121 -12.54 8.48 -10.59
C TRP A 121 -13.49 9.61 -10.15
N ASN A 122 -14.20 10.21 -11.09
CA ASN A 122 -15.04 11.39 -10.84
C ASN A 122 -16.40 11.02 -10.23
N SER A 123 -16.91 9.81 -10.47
CA SER A 123 -18.23 9.38 -10.00
C SER A 123 -18.19 8.53 -8.72
N TYR A 124 -17.06 7.92 -8.36
CA TYR A 124 -17.00 7.00 -7.23
C TYR A 124 -16.72 7.76 -5.93
N PHE A 125 -17.34 7.32 -4.84
CA PHE A 125 -17.03 7.83 -3.51
C PHE A 125 -15.63 7.37 -3.07
N LYS A 126 -14.74 8.31 -2.74
CA LYS A 126 -13.38 7.99 -2.28
C LYS A 126 -13.21 8.31 -0.81
N PHE A 127 -12.68 7.36 -0.04
CA PHE A 127 -12.45 7.55 1.39
C PHE A 127 -11.19 6.86 1.87
N CYS A 128 -10.68 7.35 2.99
CA CYS A 128 -9.63 6.76 3.79
C CYS A 128 -9.98 6.94 5.26
N VAL A 129 -9.34 6.16 6.13
CA VAL A 129 -9.46 6.34 7.58
C VAL A 129 -8.15 6.89 8.10
N GLU A 130 -8.20 7.85 9.01
CA GLU A 130 -7.01 8.36 9.68
C GLU A 130 -7.16 8.19 11.19
N ARG A 131 -6.04 8.15 11.90
CA ARG A 131 -5.98 7.98 13.35
C ARG A 131 -5.06 9.05 13.94
N ASN A 132 -5.26 9.36 15.22
CA ASN A 132 -4.37 10.23 15.99
C ASN A 132 -2.88 9.89 15.71
N PRO A 133 -2.03 10.88 15.40
CA PRO A 133 -0.63 10.63 15.05
C PRO A 133 0.16 9.85 16.11
N TRP A 134 -0.04 10.16 17.40
CA TRP A 134 0.66 9.50 18.52
C TRP A 134 0.28 8.03 18.61
N ASP A 135 -1.01 7.73 18.51
CA ASP A 135 -1.50 6.35 18.49
C ASP A 135 -0.92 5.53 17.33
N LYS A 136 -0.81 6.14 16.13
CA LYS A 136 -0.21 5.45 14.98
C LYS A 136 1.24 5.13 15.27
N VAL A 137 1.99 6.07 15.84
CA VAL A 137 3.39 5.89 16.21
C VAL A 137 3.54 4.76 17.22
N LEU A 138 2.73 4.73 18.28
CA LEU A 138 2.74 3.64 19.28
C LEU A 138 2.35 2.29 18.67
N SER A 139 1.30 2.26 17.84
CA SER A 139 0.89 1.03 17.14
C SER A 139 1.95 0.51 16.17
N HIS A 140 2.71 1.43 15.54
CA HIS A 140 3.81 1.08 14.65
C HIS A 140 5.01 0.57 15.46
N TYR A 141 5.35 1.22 16.57
CA TYR A 141 6.37 0.78 17.52
C TYR A 141 6.11 -0.66 17.99
N HIS A 142 4.95 -0.94 18.59
CA HIS A 142 4.66 -2.28 19.11
C HIS A 142 4.71 -3.36 18.02
N MET A 143 4.33 -3.02 16.79
CA MET A 143 4.43 -3.93 15.65
C MET A 143 5.89 -4.20 15.25
N HIS A 144 6.77 -3.18 15.24
CA HIS A 144 8.20 -3.39 14.98
C HIS A 144 8.87 -4.16 16.13
N ALA A 145 8.59 -3.78 17.37
CA ALA A 145 9.10 -4.48 18.55
C ALA A 145 8.72 -5.97 18.55
N ALA A 146 7.45 -6.30 18.25
CA ALA A 146 7.03 -7.69 18.14
C ALA A 146 7.77 -8.47 17.03
N ARG A 147 8.08 -7.82 15.91
CA ARG A 147 8.83 -8.44 14.79
C ARG A 147 10.31 -8.63 15.08
N GLU A 148 10.87 -7.79 15.93
CA GLU A 148 12.26 -7.85 16.39
C GLU A 148 12.40 -8.66 17.69
N GLY A 149 11.43 -9.54 17.98
CA GLY A 149 11.49 -10.43 19.14
C GLY A 149 11.41 -9.70 20.49
N GLY A 150 10.89 -8.48 20.53
CA GLY A 150 10.73 -7.66 21.73
C GLY A 150 11.98 -6.88 22.16
N SER A 151 13.07 -6.94 21.38
CA SER A 151 14.35 -6.30 21.71
C SER A 151 14.39 -4.78 21.45
N LEU A 152 13.48 -4.26 20.62
CA LEU A 152 13.44 -2.86 20.23
C LEU A 152 12.82 -1.98 21.33
N SER A 153 13.61 -1.05 21.87
CA SER A 153 13.11 -0.01 22.78
C SER A 153 12.39 1.13 22.03
N LEU A 154 11.59 1.91 22.77
CA LEU A 154 10.89 3.07 22.20
C LEU A 154 11.89 4.13 21.71
N ASP A 155 12.96 4.40 22.46
CA ASP A 155 13.96 5.40 22.08
C ASP A 155 14.71 5.02 20.81
N GLU A 156 15.11 3.75 20.67
CA GLU A 156 15.71 3.25 19.43
C GLU A 156 14.74 3.37 18.24
N TYR A 157 13.46 3.05 18.45
CA TYR A 157 12.44 3.20 17.43
C TYR A 157 12.25 4.68 17.01
N LEU A 158 12.18 5.61 17.98
CA LEU A 158 12.08 7.03 17.72
C LEU A 158 13.32 7.55 16.99
N GLY A 159 14.51 7.09 17.40
CA GLY A 159 15.80 7.41 16.78
C GLY A 159 15.90 6.99 15.31
N ARG A 160 15.15 5.97 14.86
CA ARG A 160 15.08 5.58 13.44
C ARG A 160 14.36 6.61 12.55
N GLY A 161 13.48 7.45 13.12
CA GLY A 161 12.76 8.50 12.39
C GLY A 161 11.78 8.01 11.30
N ARG A 162 11.46 6.71 11.23
CA ARG A 162 10.57 6.12 10.21
C ARG A 162 9.13 6.01 10.73
N PHE A 163 8.40 7.11 10.69
CA PHE A 163 7.03 7.19 11.22
C PHE A 163 5.94 6.82 10.20
N PRO A 164 4.77 6.32 10.64
CA PRO A 164 3.63 5.96 9.79
C PRO A 164 2.85 7.22 9.31
N ILE A 165 3.50 8.00 8.45
CA ILE A 165 2.94 9.20 7.82
C ILE A 165 2.04 8.77 6.65
N ASN A 166 0.85 9.37 6.54
CA ASN A 166 -0.17 8.95 5.56
C ASN A 166 -0.63 10.04 4.59
N TYR A 167 -0.43 11.33 4.90
CA TYR A 167 -1.05 12.42 4.13
C TYR A 167 -0.74 12.36 2.63
N PHE A 168 0.50 11.99 2.27
CA PHE A 168 0.93 11.86 0.88
C PHE A 168 0.16 10.80 0.07
N ARG A 169 -0.63 9.94 0.73
CA ARG A 169 -1.47 8.94 0.08
C ARG A 169 -2.77 9.52 -0.45
N TYR A 170 -3.26 10.62 0.11
CA TYR A 170 -4.55 11.20 -0.23
C TYR A 170 -4.50 12.71 -0.50
N THR A 171 -3.31 13.32 -0.42
CA THR A 171 -3.09 14.74 -0.77
C THR A 171 -2.10 14.93 -1.90
N ASP A 172 -2.24 16.03 -2.63
CA ASP A 172 -1.25 16.52 -3.58
C ASP A 172 -0.03 17.13 -2.85
N ARG A 173 0.95 17.62 -3.63
CA ARG A 173 2.18 18.24 -3.10
C ARG A 173 1.95 19.53 -2.29
N TRP A 174 0.74 20.08 -2.36
CA TRP A 174 0.32 21.28 -1.63
C TRP A 174 -0.61 20.95 -0.46
N GLY A 175 -0.81 19.66 -0.15
CA GLY A 175 -1.67 19.22 0.96
C GLY A 175 -3.16 19.22 0.66
N ARG A 176 -3.57 19.45 -0.60
CA ARG A 176 -4.99 19.41 -0.99
C ARG A 176 -5.41 17.98 -1.30
N LYS A 177 -6.63 17.60 -0.92
CA LYS A 177 -7.20 16.27 -1.19
C LYS A 177 -7.29 16.02 -2.70
N ILE A 178 -6.91 14.83 -3.15
CA ILE A 178 -6.89 14.39 -4.56
C ILE A 178 -8.24 13.80 -4.98
#